data_AF-A0A1E1WQK4-F1
#
_entry.id   AF-A0A1E1WQK4-F1
#
_cell.length_a   1.000
_cell.length_b   1.000
_cell.length_c   1.000
_cell.angle_alpha   90.00
_cell.angle_beta   90.00
_cell.angle_gamma   90.00
#
_symmetry.space_group_name_H-M   'P 1'
#
loop_
_entity.id
_entity.type
_entity.pdbx_description
1 polymer ?
#
loop_
_entity_poly.entity_id
_entity_poly.type
_entity_poly.pdbx_seq_one_letter_code
_entity_poly.pdbx_strand_id
1 'polypeptide(L)'
;ARKPALTAAALNLARALDNLKSAYANLESGDVGNGQANVEVSPERVARLRYITGVNNSRETMRAAQDDLNKPIIPTTLTDGQINGLHDNIAQKMAQINAAVASLLQAKSDPQNPDHATAELAIATIAELMPEVVKDSKAVISTCNDDRVRQVMLKDIRQWCNGIDDVCASSVSEDPKELDDAAKRFAQASKKLSFVFSPRARKAREQLMLELFESAHKQAMRMAEDTNKMADSIGGANGGRLRDLSNSVQDSART
;
A
#
# COMPACT_ATOMS: atom_id res chain seq x y z
N ALA A 1 -7.34 29.75 -18.93
CA ALA A 1 -6.00 29.76 -18.30
C ALA A 1 -5.68 28.38 -17.73
N ARG A 2 -4.86 27.57 -18.42
CA ARG A 2 -4.51 26.18 -18.07
C ARG A 2 -2.99 26.04 -18.22
N LYS A 3 -2.21 26.52 -17.24
CA LYS A 3 -0.73 26.47 -17.27
C LYS A 3 0.02 26.16 -15.95
N PRO A 4 -0.58 26.05 -14.73
CA PRO A 4 0.22 25.80 -13.53
C PRO A 4 0.49 24.30 -13.22
N ALA A 5 -0.28 23.37 -13.79
CA ALA A 5 -0.12 21.93 -13.47
C ALA A 5 1.03 21.25 -14.23
N LEU A 6 1.30 21.67 -15.48
CA LEU A 6 2.40 21.14 -16.29
C LEU A 6 3.78 21.53 -15.73
N THR A 7 3.89 22.69 -15.08
CA THR A 7 5.15 23.16 -14.51
C THR A 7 5.52 22.40 -13.24
N ALA A 8 4.55 22.04 -12.40
CA ALA A 8 4.80 21.26 -11.18
C ALA A 8 5.22 19.82 -11.49
N ALA A 9 4.56 19.18 -12.47
CA ALA A 9 4.94 17.85 -12.93
C ALA A 9 6.34 17.82 -13.56
N ALA A 10 6.68 18.84 -14.37
CA ALA A 10 8.03 18.98 -14.95
C ALA A 10 9.11 19.22 -13.89
N LEU A 11 8.79 19.97 -12.82
CA LEU A 11 9.72 20.25 -11.72
C LEU A 11 9.96 19.02 -10.85
N ASN A 12 8.92 18.21 -10.62
CA ASN A 12 9.03 16.95 -9.91
C ASN A 12 9.79 15.90 -10.74
N LEU A 13 9.58 15.86 -12.07
CA LEU A 13 10.36 15.01 -12.97
C LEU A 13 11.84 15.41 -13.00
N ALA A 14 12.14 16.71 -13.04
CA ALA A 14 13.51 17.21 -12.98
C ALA A 14 14.19 16.86 -11.66
N ARG A 15 13.47 16.99 -10.53
CA ARG A 15 13.98 16.62 -9.20
C ARG A 15 14.20 15.10 -9.08
N ALA A 16 13.31 14.29 -9.66
CA ALA A 16 13.47 12.83 -9.69
C ALA A 16 14.68 12.42 -10.55
N LEU A 17 14.92 13.10 -11.67
CA LEU A 17 16.09 12.88 -12.51
C LEU A 17 17.38 13.31 -11.81
N ASP A 18 17.38 14.44 -11.10
CA ASP A 18 18.54 14.90 -10.32
C ASP A 18 18.84 13.99 -9.11
N ASN A 19 17.80 13.49 -8.44
CA ASN A 19 17.93 12.51 -7.36
C ASN A 19 18.49 11.18 -7.88
N LEU A 20 18.01 10.72 -9.03
CA LEU A 20 18.53 9.54 -9.71
C LEU A 20 20.00 9.76 -10.08
N LYS A 21 20.31 10.90 -10.72
CA LYS A 21 21.68 11.25 -11.15
C LYS A 21 22.65 11.39 -9.97
N SER A 22 22.19 11.94 -8.84
CA SER A 22 22.99 12.05 -7.62
C SER A 22 23.22 10.69 -6.96
N ALA A 23 22.22 9.80 -6.98
CA ALA A 23 22.38 8.42 -6.53
C ALA A 23 23.40 7.65 -7.38
N TYR A 24 23.44 7.90 -8.69
CA TYR A 24 24.46 7.35 -9.59
C TYR A 24 25.86 7.95 -9.34
N ALA A 25 25.98 9.27 -9.15
CA ALA A 25 27.27 9.94 -8.91
C ALA A 25 27.94 9.51 -7.58
N ASN A 26 27.14 9.21 -6.56
CA ASN A 26 27.64 8.69 -5.28
C ASN A 26 28.17 7.24 -5.37
N LEU A 27 27.87 6.50 -6.45
CA LEU A 27 28.45 5.18 -6.73
C LEU A 27 29.83 5.27 -7.41
N GLU A 28 30.12 6.37 -8.12
CA GLU A 28 31.42 6.60 -8.76
C GLU A 28 32.47 7.19 -7.80
N SER A 29 32.04 7.78 -6.68
CA SER A 29 32.93 8.52 -5.76
C SER A 29 33.38 7.71 -4.53
N GLY A 30 33.06 6.42 -4.46
CA GLY A 30 33.51 5.51 -3.39
C GLY A 30 34.87 4.88 -3.71
N ASP A 31 35.92 5.51 -3.20
CA ASP A 31 37.31 5.03 -3.04
C ASP A 31 38.08 4.55 -4.29
N VAL A 32 39.11 5.33 -4.63
CA VAL A 32 40.07 5.09 -5.70
C VAL A 32 41.08 4.04 -5.22
N GLY A 33 40.70 2.77 -5.33
CA GLY A 33 41.58 1.61 -5.17
C GLY A 33 41.73 0.87 -6.49
N ASN A 34 42.67 1.33 -7.31
CA ASN A 34 43.15 0.77 -8.59
C ASN A 34 42.71 -0.67 -8.91
N GLY A 35 41.64 -0.81 -9.71
CA GLY A 35 41.20 -2.07 -10.28
C GLY A 35 39.95 -1.83 -11.12
N GLN A 36 40.07 -1.93 -12.45
CA GLN A 36 38.95 -1.88 -13.39
C GLN A 36 37.96 -3.01 -13.08
N ALA A 37 36.98 -2.74 -12.21
CA ALA A 37 35.79 -3.55 -12.08
C ALA A 37 34.64 -2.72 -12.62
N ASN A 38 34.24 -3.04 -13.85
CA ASN A 38 32.97 -2.64 -14.42
C ASN A 38 31.90 -3.16 -13.44
N VAL A 39 31.37 -2.31 -12.54
CA VAL A 39 30.28 -2.70 -11.65
C VAL A 39 29.04 -2.82 -12.52
N GLU A 40 28.85 -4.01 -13.08
CA GLU A 40 27.66 -4.37 -13.84
C GLU A 40 26.46 -4.25 -12.89
N VAL A 41 25.72 -3.14 -13.01
CA VAL A 41 24.52 -2.92 -12.20
C VAL A 41 23.49 -3.96 -12.62
N SER A 42 23.20 -4.93 -11.74
CA SER A 42 22.23 -5.98 -12.05
C SER A 42 20.86 -5.37 -12.37
N PRO A 43 20.11 -5.92 -13.36
CA PRO A 43 18.77 -5.45 -13.71
C PRO A 43 17.81 -5.37 -12.51
N GLU A 44 17.99 -6.27 -11.54
CA GLU A 44 17.23 -6.33 -10.29
C GLU A 44 17.49 -5.10 -9.39
N ARG A 45 18.74 -4.66 -9.26
CA ARG A 45 19.08 -3.44 -8.51
C ARG A 45 18.46 -2.19 -9.15
N VAL A 46 18.47 -2.12 -10.48
CA VAL A 46 17.83 -1.02 -11.22
C VAL A 46 16.30 -1.03 -11.00
N ALA A 47 15.67 -2.20 -11.07
CA ALA A 47 14.23 -2.34 -10.83
C ALA A 47 13.85 -1.94 -9.40
N ARG A 48 14.61 -2.39 -8.39
CA ARG A 48 14.39 -2.02 -6.98
C ARG A 48 14.55 -0.52 -6.76
N LEU A 49 15.57 0.12 -7.33
CA LEU A 49 15.78 1.57 -7.21
C LEU A 49 14.65 2.36 -7.87
N ARG A 50 14.23 1.96 -9.08
CA ARG A 50 13.09 2.57 -9.77
C ARG A 50 11.82 2.47 -8.92
N TYR A 51 11.56 1.29 -8.36
CA TYR A 51 10.42 1.06 -7.47
C TYR A 51 10.45 2.01 -6.27
N ILE A 52 11.59 2.11 -5.57
CA ILE A 52 11.75 3.00 -4.40
C ILE A 52 11.51 4.46 -4.79
N THR A 53 12.08 4.93 -5.90
CA THR A 53 11.85 6.29 -6.39
C THR A 53 10.38 6.51 -6.74
N GLY A 54 9.73 5.54 -7.39
CA GLY A 54 8.31 5.58 -7.74
C GLY A 54 7.41 5.68 -6.51
N VAL A 55 7.69 4.90 -5.47
CA VAL A 55 7.01 4.96 -4.18
C VAL A 55 7.16 6.33 -3.54
N ASN A 56 8.38 6.88 -3.48
CA ASN A 56 8.61 8.19 -2.87
C ASN A 56 7.85 9.31 -3.59
N ASN A 57 7.87 9.34 -4.93
CA ASN A 57 7.14 10.33 -5.71
C ASN A 57 5.61 10.22 -5.52
N SER A 58 5.11 8.98 -5.47
CA SER A 58 3.70 8.69 -5.22
C SER A 58 3.27 9.17 -3.84
N ARG A 59 4.11 8.94 -2.82
CA ARG A 59 3.88 9.41 -1.44
C ARG A 59 3.87 10.92 -1.34
N GLU A 60 4.73 11.64 -2.05
CA GLU A 60 4.69 13.11 -2.09
C GLU A 60 3.34 13.63 -2.61
N THR A 61 2.81 13.01 -3.67
CA THR A 61 1.50 13.37 -4.25
C THR A 61 0.37 13.10 -3.26
N MET A 62 0.41 11.96 -2.58
CA MET A 62 -0.57 11.57 -1.57
C MET A 62 -0.53 12.48 -0.33
N ARG A 63 0.66 12.86 0.14
CA ARG A 63 0.81 13.82 1.26
C ARG A 63 0.21 15.17 0.95
N ALA A 64 0.39 15.67 -0.27
CA ALA A 64 -0.24 16.93 -0.67
C ALA A 64 -1.78 16.88 -0.61
N ALA A 65 -2.38 15.74 -0.97
CA ALA A 65 -3.81 15.54 -0.79
C ALA A 65 -4.19 15.44 0.69
N GLN A 66 -3.41 14.73 1.50
CA GLN A 66 -3.65 14.61 2.93
C GLN A 66 -3.57 15.96 3.66
N ASP A 67 -2.61 16.81 3.28
CA ASP A 67 -2.48 18.17 3.81
C ASP A 67 -3.71 19.04 3.47
N ASP A 68 -4.40 18.73 2.37
CA ASP A 68 -5.66 19.39 2.02
C ASP A 68 -6.75 19.15 3.07
N LEU A 69 -6.71 18.04 3.83
CA LEU A 69 -7.61 17.76 4.96
C LEU A 69 -7.38 18.67 6.17
N ASN A 70 -6.26 19.40 6.22
CA ASN A 70 -5.96 20.36 7.29
C ASN A 70 -6.47 21.77 6.96
N LYS A 71 -6.86 22.02 5.70
CA LYS A 71 -7.39 23.32 5.29
C LYS A 71 -8.82 23.51 5.81
N PRO A 72 -9.23 24.77 6.07
CA PRO A 72 -10.60 25.08 6.47
C PRO A 72 -11.61 24.50 5.47
N ILE A 73 -12.65 23.85 6.00
CA ILE A 73 -13.75 23.33 5.20
C ILE A 73 -14.79 24.43 5.08
N ILE A 74 -15.04 24.88 3.86
CA ILE A 74 -16.06 25.88 3.55
C ILE A 74 -17.40 25.14 3.44
N PRO A 75 -18.40 25.46 4.27
CA PRO A 75 -19.72 24.85 4.18
C PRO A 75 -20.30 25.04 2.78
N THR A 76 -20.86 23.96 2.24
CA THR A 76 -21.49 23.97 0.91
C THR A 76 -22.83 23.26 0.97
N THR A 77 -23.74 23.69 0.10
CA THR A 77 -25.05 23.06 -0.03
C THR A 77 -25.03 22.17 -1.26
N LEU A 78 -25.21 20.87 -1.04
CA LEU A 78 -25.36 19.87 -2.09
C LEU A 78 -26.75 19.24 -1.95
N THR A 79 -27.30 18.75 -3.05
CA THR A 79 -28.53 17.95 -3.03
C THR A 79 -28.24 16.54 -2.52
N ASP A 80 -29.26 15.87 -1.97
CA ASP A 80 -29.13 14.48 -1.50
C ASP A 80 -28.63 13.53 -2.60
N GLY A 81 -29.04 13.76 -3.85
CA GLY A 81 -28.55 13.00 -5.00
C GLY A 81 -27.04 13.17 -5.25
N GLN A 82 -26.53 14.39 -5.10
CA GLN A 82 -25.08 14.66 -5.22
C GLN A 82 -24.30 14.05 -4.06
N ILE A 83 -24.84 14.15 -2.84
CA ILE A 83 -24.23 13.54 -1.65
C ILE A 83 -24.14 12.02 -1.83
N ASN A 84 -25.23 11.36 -2.23
CA ASN A 84 -25.24 9.92 -2.49
C ASN A 84 -24.25 9.53 -3.60
N GLY A 85 -24.17 10.30 -4.68
CA GLY A 85 -23.18 10.07 -5.74
C GLY A 85 -21.74 10.19 -5.25
N LEU A 86 -21.44 11.14 -4.35
CA LEU A 86 -20.12 11.24 -3.71
C LEU A 86 -19.85 10.04 -2.80
N HIS A 87 -20.82 9.59 -2.01
CA HIS A 87 -20.69 8.39 -1.18
C HIS A 87 -20.35 7.14 -2.02
N ASP A 88 -21.07 6.93 -3.13
CA ASP A 88 -20.82 5.80 -4.04
C ASP A 88 -19.44 5.89 -4.70
N ASN A 89 -19.04 7.09 -5.15
CA ASN A 89 -17.71 7.33 -5.72
C ASN A 89 -16.59 7.06 -4.72
N ILE A 90 -16.74 7.52 -3.48
CA ILE A 90 -15.78 7.27 -2.39
C ILE A 90 -15.68 5.76 -2.14
N ALA A 91 -16.82 5.07 -2.00
CA ALA A 91 -16.84 3.64 -1.74
C ALA A 91 -16.18 2.83 -2.88
N GLN A 92 -16.45 3.19 -4.14
CA GLN A 92 -15.85 2.54 -5.31
C GLN A 92 -14.33 2.73 -5.36
N LYS A 93 -13.86 3.97 -5.21
CA LYS A 93 -12.41 4.29 -5.24
C LYS A 93 -11.68 3.66 -4.06
N MET A 94 -12.28 3.65 -2.87
CA MET A 94 -11.75 2.92 -1.72
C MET A 94 -11.62 1.42 -1.99
N ALA A 95 -12.61 0.80 -2.65
CA ALA A 95 -12.53 -0.61 -3.01
C ALA A 95 -11.38 -0.88 -3.99
N GLN A 96 -11.16 0.00 -4.97
CA GLN A 96 -10.03 -0.08 -5.91
C GLN A 96 -8.68 0.08 -5.18
N ILE A 97 -8.58 1.02 -4.23
CA ILE A 97 -7.38 1.20 -3.41
C ILE A 97 -7.13 -0.03 -2.53
N ASN A 98 -8.16 -0.60 -1.91
CA ASN A 98 -8.01 -1.83 -1.13
C ASN A 98 -7.51 -3.00 -2.00
N ALA A 99 -7.99 -3.12 -3.24
CA ALA A 99 -7.53 -4.13 -4.18
C ALA A 99 -6.08 -3.88 -4.64
N ALA A 100 -5.70 -2.61 -4.85
CA ALA A 100 -4.32 -2.24 -5.16
C ALA A 100 -3.38 -2.56 -3.99
N VAL A 101 -3.77 -2.26 -2.74
CA VAL A 101 -2.99 -2.64 -1.55
C VAL A 101 -2.83 -4.15 -1.45
N ALA A 102 -3.90 -4.93 -1.66
CA ALA A 102 -3.79 -6.39 -1.67
C ALA A 102 -2.84 -6.90 -2.77
N SER A 103 -2.88 -6.29 -3.95
CA SER A 103 -1.99 -6.61 -5.07
C SER A 103 -0.53 -6.27 -4.75
N LEU A 104 -0.29 -5.16 -4.05
CA LEU A 104 1.04 -4.78 -3.55
C LEU A 104 1.57 -5.79 -2.54
N LEU A 105 0.75 -6.24 -1.59
CA LEU A 105 1.14 -7.26 -0.61
C LEU A 105 1.50 -8.58 -1.31
N GLN A 106 0.67 -9.00 -2.26
CA GLN A 106 0.92 -10.21 -3.04
C GLN A 106 2.20 -10.11 -3.89
N ALA A 107 2.45 -8.94 -4.49
CA ALA A 107 3.67 -8.70 -5.27
C ALA A 107 4.95 -8.77 -4.41
N LYS A 108 4.80 -8.58 -3.09
CA LYS A 108 5.91 -8.52 -2.12
C LYS A 108 5.94 -9.71 -1.16
N SER A 109 5.07 -10.71 -1.37
CA SER A 109 4.97 -11.88 -0.50
C SER A 109 6.14 -12.85 -0.67
N ASP A 110 6.85 -12.81 -1.81
CA ASP A 110 8.09 -13.55 -2.04
C ASP A 110 9.29 -12.59 -1.91
N PRO A 111 10.04 -12.62 -0.79
CA PRO A 111 11.19 -11.74 -0.60
C PRO A 111 12.36 -12.02 -1.56
N GLN A 112 12.44 -13.23 -2.12
CA GLN A 112 13.53 -13.61 -3.05
C GLN A 112 13.23 -13.21 -4.49
N ASN A 113 11.96 -13.10 -4.85
CA ASN A 113 11.54 -12.72 -6.19
C ASN A 113 10.31 -11.79 -6.15
N PRO A 114 10.47 -10.54 -5.66
CA PRO A 114 9.38 -9.59 -5.61
C PRO A 114 8.96 -9.12 -7.02
N ASP A 115 7.66 -9.08 -7.27
CA ASP A 115 7.10 -8.52 -8.51
C ASP A 115 7.05 -6.99 -8.45
N HIS A 116 8.18 -6.36 -8.76
CA HIS A 116 8.29 -4.91 -8.78
C HIS A 116 7.34 -4.24 -9.77
N ALA A 117 6.97 -4.89 -10.87
CA ALA A 117 6.07 -4.30 -11.87
C ALA A 117 4.65 -4.19 -11.34
N THR A 118 4.12 -5.26 -10.73
CA THR A 118 2.81 -5.24 -10.08
C THR A 118 2.80 -4.28 -8.89
N ALA A 119 3.89 -4.25 -8.11
CA ALA A 119 4.03 -3.31 -6.99
C ALA A 119 4.03 -1.83 -7.45
N GLU A 120 4.76 -1.49 -8.52
CA GLU A 120 4.75 -0.13 -9.10
C GLU A 120 3.34 0.28 -9.58
N LEU A 121 2.64 -0.61 -10.27
CA LEU A 121 1.28 -0.35 -10.76
C LEU A 121 0.30 -0.14 -9.61
N ALA A 122 0.39 -0.96 -8.55
CA ALA A 122 -0.44 -0.83 -7.37
C ALA A 122 -0.25 0.55 -6.70
N ILE A 123 1.01 0.96 -6.50
CA ILE A 123 1.35 2.26 -5.91
C ILE A 123 0.86 3.42 -6.77
N ALA A 124 1.03 3.34 -8.10
CA ALA A 124 0.54 4.35 -9.03
C ALA A 124 -0.99 4.50 -8.96
N THR A 125 -1.71 3.37 -8.91
CA THR A 125 -3.18 3.34 -8.76
C THR A 125 -3.61 4.02 -7.47
N ILE A 126 -2.93 3.73 -6.35
CA ILE A 126 -3.21 4.35 -5.06
C ILE A 126 -2.98 5.86 -5.13
N ALA A 127 -1.86 6.30 -5.71
CA ALA A 127 -1.49 7.70 -5.82
C ALA A 127 -2.45 8.53 -6.69
N GLU A 128 -3.06 7.91 -7.69
CA GLU A 128 -4.08 8.53 -8.55
C GLU A 128 -5.42 8.67 -7.81
N LEU A 129 -5.86 7.62 -7.12
CA LEU A 129 -7.21 7.56 -6.55
C LEU A 129 -7.34 8.22 -5.16
N MET A 130 -6.29 8.16 -4.32
CA MET A 130 -6.36 8.70 -2.96
C MET A 130 -6.69 10.20 -2.93
N PRO A 131 -6.10 11.07 -3.78
CA PRO A 131 -6.47 12.48 -3.83
C PRO A 131 -7.95 12.73 -4.15
N GLU A 132 -8.54 11.89 -5.01
CA GLU A 132 -9.95 11.99 -5.34
C GLU A 132 -10.85 11.59 -4.17
N VAL A 133 -10.52 10.52 -3.45
CA VAL A 133 -11.24 10.12 -2.24
C VAL A 133 -11.20 11.24 -1.19
N VAL A 134 -10.04 11.87 -0.98
CA VAL A 134 -9.90 13.00 -0.06
C VAL A 134 -10.78 14.18 -0.49
N LYS A 135 -10.75 14.53 -1.78
CA LYS A 135 -11.56 15.62 -2.35
C LYS A 135 -13.06 15.37 -2.17
N ASP A 136 -13.54 14.20 -2.58
CA ASP A 136 -14.95 13.84 -2.51
C ASP A 136 -15.41 13.77 -1.05
N SER A 137 -14.57 13.24 -0.15
CA SER A 137 -14.87 13.18 1.28
C SER A 137 -14.97 14.57 1.91
N LYS A 138 -14.11 15.52 1.53
CA LYS A 138 -14.21 16.92 1.98
C LYS A 138 -15.52 17.56 1.54
N ALA A 139 -15.98 17.27 0.31
CA ALA A 139 -17.25 17.77 -0.21
C ALA A 139 -18.46 17.18 0.55
N VAL A 140 -18.38 15.92 1.00
CA VAL A 140 -19.41 15.34 1.89
C VAL A 140 -19.35 15.97 3.28
N ILE A 141 -18.16 16.16 3.83
CA ILE A 141 -17.99 16.75 5.15
C ILE A 141 -18.47 18.20 5.20
N SER A 142 -18.31 18.97 4.11
CA SER A 142 -18.75 20.37 4.03
C SER A 142 -20.26 20.54 4.05
N THR A 143 -21.05 19.49 3.83
CA THR A 143 -22.52 19.52 3.99
C THR A 143 -22.96 19.13 5.40
N CYS A 144 -22.05 18.67 6.26
CA CYS A 144 -22.36 18.24 7.61
C CYS A 144 -22.48 19.44 8.56
N ASN A 145 -23.66 19.65 9.14
CA ASN A 145 -23.93 20.75 10.07
C ASN A 145 -23.45 20.46 11.51
N ASP A 146 -23.18 19.19 11.84
CA ASP A 146 -22.71 18.77 13.16
C ASP A 146 -21.18 18.73 13.18
N ASP A 147 -20.58 19.62 14.00
CA ASP A 147 -19.13 19.73 14.15
C ASP A 147 -18.49 18.46 14.70
N ARG A 148 -19.14 17.75 15.62
CA ARG A 148 -18.62 16.50 16.18
C ARG A 148 -18.57 15.42 15.12
N VAL A 149 -19.63 15.27 14.32
CA VAL A 149 -19.68 14.31 13.21
C VAL A 149 -18.62 14.65 12.16
N ARG A 150 -18.49 15.93 11.79
CA ARG A 150 -17.44 16.42 10.89
C ARG A 150 -16.04 16.07 11.37
N GLN A 151 -15.72 16.28 12.65
CA GLN A 151 -14.41 15.95 13.21
C GLN A 151 -14.13 14.44 13.21
N VAL A 152 -15.14 13.61 13.47
CA VAL A 152 -15.01 12.14 13.40
C VAL A 152 -14.72 11.69 11.96
N MET A 153 -15.47 12.19 10.98
CA MET A 153 -15.23 11.86 9.56
C MET A 153 -13.82 12.28 9.11
N LEU A 154 -13.38 13.49 9.47
CA LEU A 154 -12.02 13.95 9.17
C LEU A 154 -10.95 13.07 9.80
N LYS A 155 -11.14 12.70 11.07
CA LYS A 155 -10.22 11.80 11.77
C LYS A 155 -10.13 10.45 11.05
N ASP A 156 -11.26 9.90 10.63
CA ASP A 156 -11.31 8.58 10.01
C ASP A 156 -10.66 8.58 8.61
N ILE A 157 -10.85 9.65 7.82
CA ILE A 157 -10.17 9.82 6.53
C ILE A 157 -8.66 9.99 6.73
N ARG A 158 -8.23 10.79 7.72
CA ARG A 158 -6.80 10.95 8.02
C ARG A 158 -6.16 9.64 8.45
N GLN A 159 -6.84 8.85 9.28
CA GLN A 159 -6.36 7.55 9.70
C GLN A 159 -6.22 6.59 8.51
N TRP A 160 -7.17 6.64 7.56
CA TRP A 160 -7.08 5.87 6.32
C TRP A 160 -5.93 6.33 5.41
N CYS A 161 -5.73 7.64 5.22
CA CYS A 161 -4.59 8.17 4.47
C CYS A 161 -3.25 7.79 5.10
N ASN A 162 -3.14 7.85 6.43
CA ASN A 162 -1.95 7.40 7.16
C ASN A 162 -1.68 5.91 6.94
N GLY A 163 -2.73 5.07 6.99
CA GLY A 163 -2.58 3.64 6.71
C GLY A 163 -2.04 3.37 5.30
N ILE A 164 -2.46 4.15 4.30
CA ILE A 164 -1.91 4.07 2.95
C ILE A 164 -0.43 4.47 2.92
N ASP A 165 -0.07 5.61 3.54
CA ASP A 165 1.32 6.07 3.58
C ASP A 165 2.23 5.05 4.28
N ASP A 166 1.76 4.46 5.38
CA ASP A 166 2.47 3.41 6.11
C ASP A 166 2.70 2.18 5.23
N VAL A 167 1.67 1.68 4.53
CA VAL A 167 1.82 0.54 3.59
C VAL A 167 2.83 0.87 2.51
N CYS A 168 2.76 2.07 1.93
CA CYS A 168 3.70 2.48 0.89
C CYS A 168 5.13 2.60 1.44
N ALA A 169 5.31 3.15 2.63
CA ALA A 169 6.61 3.27 3.30
C ALA A 169 7.21 1.90 3.63
N SER A 170 6.42 0.99 4.19
CA SER A 170 6.89 -0.35 4.56
C SER A 170 7.12 -1.25 3.33
N SER A 171 6.48 -0.96 2.19
CA SER A 171 6.69 -1.75 0.97
C SER A 171 8.10 -1.65 0.39
N VAL A 172 8.85 -0.60 0.74
CA VAL A 172 10.26 -0.44 0.33
C VAL A 172 11.24 -0.95 1.40
N SER A 173 10.72 -1.35 2.56
CA SER A 173 11.50 -1.98 3.63
C SER A 173 11.94 -3.39 3.24
N GLU A 174 13.01 -3.85 3.86
CA GLU A 174 13.49 -5.23 3.75
C GLU A 174 12.88 -6.14 4.83
N ASP A 175 12.21 -5.56 5.84
CA ASP A 175 11.50 -6.33 6.86
C ASP A 175 10.05 -6.61 6.41
N PRO A 176 9.69 -7.87 6.09
CA PRO A 176 8.33 -8.21 5.69
C PRO A 176 7.30 -7.99 6.78
N LYS A 177 7.69 -7.96 8.07
CA LYS A 177 6.77 -7.71 9.18
C LYS A 177 6.27 -6.28 9.21
N GLU A 178 7.09 -5.31 8.81
CA GLU A 178 6.66 -3.90 8.76
C GLU A 178 5.52 -3.70 7.77
N LEU A 179 5.59 -4.39 6.61
CA LEU A 179 4.56 -4.31 5.58
C LEU A 179 3.25 -4.97 6.05
N ASP A 180 3.34 -6.11 6.72
CA ASP A 180 2.18 -6.80 7.29
C ASP A 180 1.50 -5.96 8.40
N ASP A 181 2.28 -5.41 9.33
CA ASP A 181 1.74 -4.54 10.39
C ASP A 181 1.12 -3.26 9.83
N ALA A 182 1.70 -2.69 8.77
CA ALA A 182 1.11 -1.57 8.04
C ALA A 182 -0.21 -1.97 7.36
N ALA A 183 -0.26 -3.15 6.72
CA ALA A 183 -1.45 -3.68 6.07
C ALA A 183 -2.60 -3.89 7.06
N LYS A 184 -2.32 -4.45 8.24
CA LYS A 184 -3.32 -4.65 9.31
C LYS A 184 -3.91 -3.32 9.77
N ARG A 185 -3.07 -2.30 9.99
CA ARG A 185 -3.52 -0.95 10.38
C ARG A 185 -4.36 -0.30 9.29
N PHE A 186 -3.93 -0.42 8.03
CA PHE A 186 -4.70 0.05 6.88
C PHE A 186 -6.07 -0.64 6.78
N ALA A 187 -6.12 -1.97 6.88
CA ALA A 187 -7.36 -2.74 6.80
C ALA A 187 -8.38 -2.31 7.87
N GLN A 188 -7.92 -2.07 9.10
CA GLN A 188 -8.76 -1.55 10.18
C GLN A 188 -9.31 -0.15 9.87
N ALA A 189 -8.46 0.75 9.36
CA ALA A 189 -8.87 2.10 8.97
C ALA A 189 -9.87 2.07 7.80
N SER A 190 -9.60 1.26 6.77
CA SER A 190 -10.48 1.06 5.61
C SER A 190 -11.83 0.48 6.01
N LYS A 191 -11.88 -0.49 6.92
CA LYS A 191 -13.14 -1.06 7.42
C LYS A 191 -13.99 -0.01 8.13
N LYS A 192 -13.37 0.80 9.00
CA LYS A 192 -14.06 1.88 9.72
C LYS A 192 -14.63 2.91 8.74
N LEU A 193 -13.83 3.34 7.78
CA LEU A 193 -14.23 4.35 6.80
C LEU A 193 -15.27 3.83 5.80
N SER A 194 -15.20 2.56 5.42
CA SER A 194 -16.22 1.89 4.59
C SER A 194 -17.60 1.87 5.28
N PHE A 195 -17.65 1.72 6.60
CA PHE A 195 -18.91 1.83 7.34
C PHE A 195 -19.52 3.25 7.29
N VAL A 196 -18.68 4.29 7.22
CA VAL A 196 -19.11 5.69 7.10
C VAL A 196 -19.71 5.96 5.72
N PHE A 197 -19.09 5.47 4.64
CA PHE A 197 -19.53 5.78 3.28
C PHE A 197 -20.43 4.73 2.64
N SER A 198 -20.44 3.50 3.15
CA SER A 198 -21.29 2.40 2.66
C SER A 198 -21.80 1.51 3.82
N PRO A 199 -22.71 2.01 4.67
CA PRO A 199 -23.24 1.24 5.80
C PRO A 199 -24.02 -0.02 5.41
N ARG A 200 -24.37 -0.19 4.12
CA ARG A 200 -25.09 -1.36 3.57
C ARG A 200 -24.16 -2.47 3.07
N ALA A 201 -22.84 -2.39 3.30
CA ALA A 201 -21.92 -3.49 3.00
C ALA A 201 -22.45 -4.80 3.62
N ARG A 202 -22.53 -5.86 2.82
CA ARG A 202 -23.16 -7.14 3.18
C ARG A 202 -22.34 -7.86 4.25
N LYS A 203 -22.54 -7.51 5.52
CA LYS A 203 -21.83 -8.06 6.70
C LYS A 203 -21.74 -9.59 6.69
N ALA A 204 -22.81 -10.28 6.27
CA ALA A 204 -22.84 -11.74 6.18
C ALA A 204 -21.83 -12.30 5.15
N ARG A 205 -21.60 -11.60 4.03
CA ARG A 205 -20.62 -12.03 3.01
C ARG A 205 -19.19 -11.78 3.48
N GLU A 206 -18.94 -10.69 4.20
CA GLU A 206 -17.64 -10.41 4.82
C GLU A 206 -17.31 -11.45 5.90
N GLN A 207 -18.26 -11.78 6.77
CA GLN A 207 -18.10 -12.83 7.78
C GLN A 207 -17.80 -14.20 7.16
N LEU A 208 -18.55 -14.60 6.14
CA LEU A 208 -18.29 -15.85 5.42
C LEU A 208 -16.87 -15.89 4.82
N MET A 209 -16.41 -14.76 4.27
CA MET A 209 -15.08 -14.66 3.71
C MET A 209 -14.00 -14.78 4.79
N LEU A 210 -14.18 -14.14 5.94
CA LEU A 210 -13.28 -14.25 7.09
C LEU A 210 -13.23 -15.69 7.63
N GLU A 211 -14.38 -16.36 7.77
CA GLU A 211 -14.44 -17.77 8.18
C GLU A 211 -13.71 -18.69 7.19
N LEU A 212 -13.89 -18.44 5.89
CA LEU A 212 -13.20 -19.20 4.84
C LEU A 212 -11.67 -19.00 4.91
N PHE A 213 -11.22 -17.76 5.11
CA PHE A 213 -9.79 -17.45 5.31
C PHE A 213 -9.26 -18.13 6.57
N GLU A 214 -9.97 -18.08 7.69
CA GLU A 214 -9.57 -18.73 8.94
C GLU A 214 -9.47 -20.26 8.76
N SER A 215 -10.40 -20.86 8.02
CA SER A 215 -10.35 -22.28 7.69
C SER A 215 -9.15 -22.64 6.81
N ALA A 216 -8.89 -21.86 5.76
CA ALA A 216 -7.74 -22.06 4.88
C ALA A 216 -6.42 -21.90 5.64
N HIS A 217 -6.31 -20.87 6.49
CA HIS A 217 -5.17 -20.65 7.38
C HIS A 217 -4.93 -21.86 8.30
N LYS A 218 -5.97 -22.35 8.99
CA LYS A 218 -5.88 -23.55 9.83
C LYS A 218 -5.41 -24.78 9.05
N GLN A 219 -5.88 -24.96 7.82
CA GLN A 219 -5.48 -26.07 6.97
C GLN A 219 -4.01 -25.96 6.54
N ALA A 220 -3.56 -24.77 6.13
CA ALA A 220 -2.16 -24.51 5.80
C ALA A 220 -1.22 -24.78 6.99
N MET A 221 -1.61 -24.33 8.19
CA MET A 221 -0.84 -24.60 9.42
C MET A 221 -0.75 -26.10 9.72
N ARG A 222 -1.85 -26.86 9.60
CA ARG A 222 -1.83 -28.32 9.77
C ARG A 222 -0.94 -29.02 8.74
N MET A 223 -1.03 -28.61 7.46
CA MET A 223 -0.18 -29.17 6.40
C MET A 223 1.30 -28.94 6.70
N ALA A 224 1.66 -27.76 7.20
CA ALA A 224 3.04 -27.49 7.59
C ALA A 224 3.49 -28.32 8.80
N GLU A 225 2.64 -28.48 9.82
CA GLU A 225 2.93 -29.37 10.95
C GLU A 225 3.14 -30.83 10.50
N ASP A 226 2.30 -31.35 9.62
CA ASP A 226 2.43 -32.71 9.11
C ASP A 226 3.65 -32.87 8.20
N THR A 227 3.98 -31.84 7.42
CA THR A 227 5.22 -31.78 6.62
C THR A 227 6.47 -31.79 7.52
N ASN A 228 6.44 -31.12 8.68
CA ASN A 228 7.52 -31.17 9.66
C ASN A 228 7.69 -32.57 10.26
N LYS A 229 6.59 -33.23 10.64
CA LYS A 229 6.65 -34.64 11.12
C LYS A 229 7.18 -35.59 10.05
N MET A 230 6.82 -35.37 8.79
CA MET A 230 7.33 -36.14 7.66
C MET A 230 8.81 -35.87 7.42
N ALA A 231 9.24 -34.62 7.55
CA ALA A 231 10.66 -34.23 7.47
C ALA A 231 11.50 -34.93 8.56
N ASP A 232 10.99 -35.02 9.79
CA ASP A 232 11.62 -35.79 10.88
C ASP A 232 11.75 -37.28 10.53
N SER A 233 10.74 -37.85 9.86
CA SER A 233 10.71 -39.26 9.47
C SER A 233 11.65 -39.58 8.29
N ILE A 234 11.81 -38.66 7.33
CA ILE A 234 12.71 -38.82 6.18
C ILE A 234 14.18 -38.66 6.61
N GLY A 235 14.46 -37.70 7.49
CA GLY A 235 15.82 -37.40 7.95
C GLY A 235 16.77 -36.91 6.85
N GLY A 236 18.02 -36.64 7.22
CA GLY A 236 19.07 -36.23 6.29
C GLY A 236 18.78 -34.91 5.54
N ALA A 237 19.47 -34.71 4.40
CA ALA A 237 19.37 -33.46 3.63
C ALA A 237 17.98 -33.20 3.04
N ASN A 238 17.24 -34.25 2.68
CA ASN A 238 15.89 -34.12 2.14
C ASN A 238 14.87 -33.74 3.23
N GLY A 239 14.98 -34.29 4.44
CA GLY A 239 14.20 -33.85 5.60
C GLY A 239 14.49 -32.40 5.98
N GLY A 240 15.76 -31.98 5.94
CA GLY A 240 16.15 -30.58 6.18
C GLY A 240 15.46 -29.61 5.21
N ARG A 241 15.55 -29.85 3.90
CA ARG A 241 14.90 -29.01 2.88
C ARG A 241 13.38 -28.95 3.03
N LEU A 242 12.75 -30.07 3.39
CA LEU A 242 11.31 -30.14 3.57
C LEU A 242 10.85 -29.32 4.80
N ARG A 243 11.67 -29.28 5.85
CA ARG A 243 11.44 -28.45 7.04
C ARG A 243 11.58 -26.97 6.74
N ASP A 244 12.58 -26.58 5.95
CA ASP A 244 12.77 -25.18 5.54
C ASP A 244 11.58 -24.67 4.73
N LEU A 245 11.07 -25.48 3.79
CA LEU A 245 9.86 -25.16 3.03
C LEU A 245 8.62 -25.08 3.93
N SER A 246 8.49 -25.99 4.89
CA SER A 246 7.37 -25.98 5.84
C SER A 246 7.36 -24.73 6.73
N ASN A 247 8.53 -24.32 7.22
CA ASN A 247 8.67 -23.10 8.00
C ASN A 247 8.30 -21.87 7.17
N SER A 248 8.73 -21.82 5.90
CA SER A 248 8.33 -20.76 4.96
C SER A 248 6.81 -20.71 4.77
N VAL A 249 6.13 -21.85 4.65
CA VAL A 249 4.66 -21.90 4.55
C VAL A 249 3.99 -21.43 5.84
N GLN A 250 4.52 -21.77 7.02
CA GLN A 250 4.00 -21.26 8.29
C GLN A 250 4.17 -19.74 8.41
N ASP A 251 5.30 -19.21 7.97
CA ASP A 251 5.57 -17.78 8.00
C ASP A 251 4.64 -17.04 7.03
N SER A 252 4.43 -17.56 5.81
CA SER A 252 3.46 -17.01 4.85
C SER A 252 2.00 -17.16 5.27
N ALA A 253 1.67 -18.18 6.09
CA ALA A 253 0.32 -18.33 6.61
C ALA A 253 0.04 -17.34 7.76
N ARG A 254 1.07 -16.92 8.52
CA ARG A 254 0.95 -15.99 9.65
C ARG A 254 0.85 -14.52 9.25
N THR A 255 1.31 -14.17 8.05
CA THR A 255 1.10 -12.89 7.36
C THR A 255 -0.28 -12.86 6.71
#